data_AF-S7N0L6-F1
#
_entry.id   AF-S7N0L6-F1
#
_cell.length_a   1.000
_cell.length_b   1.000
_cell.length_c   1.000
_cell.angle_alpha   90.00
_cell.angle_beta   90.00
_cell.angle_gamma   90.00
#
_symmetry.space_group_name_H-M   'P 1'
#
loop_
_entity.id
_entity.type
_entity.pdbx_description
1 polymer ?
#
loop_
_entity_poly.entity_id
_entity_poly.type
_entity_poly.pdbx_seq_one_letter_code
_entity_poly.pdbx_strand_id
1 'polypeptide(L)'
;MAWCRENIDASRGDVVFAGDGVEGSPAKDFALLTQCNHTVMTIGTFGIWAAYLAGGETVYLANYTLPDSPFLKLFKPEAAFLPEWVGIAADLSPLLKP
;
A
#
# COMPACT_ATOMS: atom_id res chain seq x y z
N MET A 1 -7.96 -11.15 -7.12
CA MET A 1 -8.88 -10.27 -7.89
C MET A 1 -10.37 -10.51 -7.63
N ALA A 2 -10.82 -11.73 -7.30
CA ALA A 2 -12.25 -11.99 -7.05
C ALA A 2 -12.86 -11.04 -5.99
N TRP A 3 -12.21 -10.90 -4.84
CA TRP A 3 -12.67 -9.99 -3.79
C TRP A 3 -12.83 -8.53 -4.27
N CYS A 4 -11.85 -8.00 -5.02
CA CYS A 4 -11.92 -6.63 -5.53
C CYS A 4 -13.11 -6.44 -6.48
N ARG A 5 -13.40 -7.42 -7.34
CA ARG A 5 -14.54 -7.35 -8.27
C ARG A 5 -15.90 -7.46 -7.56
N GLU A 6 -15.94 -8.14 -6.42
CA GLU A 6 -17.14 -8.28 -5.60
C GLU A 6 -17.39 -7.04 -4.73
N ASN A 7 -16.33 -6.35 -4.28
CA ASN A 7 -16.43 -5.29 -3.27
C ASN A 7 -16.17 -3.87 -3.80
N ILE A 8 -15.63 -3.69 -5.00
CA ILE A 8 -15.38 -2.38 -5.61
C ILE A 8 -16.44 -2.12 -6.69
N ASP A 9 -17.25 -1.08 -6.49
CA ASP A 9 -18.21 -0.62 -7.49
C ASP A 9 -17.50 -0.03 -8.70
N ALA A 10 -17.54 -0.75 -9.81
CA ALA A 10 -17.00 -0.34 -11.11
C ALA A 10 -18.10 0.07 -12.10
N SER A 11 -19.35 0.23 -11.65
CA SER A 11 -20.51 0.52 -12.52
C SER A 11 -20.38 1.83 -13.31
N ARG A 12 -19.56 2.76 -12.82
CA ARG A 12 -19.26 4.05 -13.45
C ARG A 12 -18.19 3.99 -14.53
N GLY A 13 -17.51 2.85 -14.69
CA GLY A 13 -16.43 2.67 -15.67
C GLY A 13 -15.13 3.40 -15.33
N ASP A 14 -14.97 3.89 -14.11
CA ASP A 14 -13.81 4.60 -13.58
C ASP A 14 -12.85 3.71 -12.78
N VAL A 15 -13.13 2.41 -12.71
CA VAL A 15 -12.30 1.40 -12.04
C VAL A 15 -11.72 0.45 -13.07
N VAL A 16 -10.39 0.35 -13.10
CA VAL A 16 -9.66 -0.61 -13.94
C VAL A 16 -9.01 -1.68 -13.07
N PHE A 17 -9.37 -2.93 -13.33
CA PHE A 17 -8.78 -4.09 -12.71
C PHE A 17 -7.62 -4.61 -13.56
N ALA A 18 -6.39 -4.27 -13.19
CA ALA A 18 -5.19 -4.75 -13.88
C ALA A 18 -4.96 -6.24 -13.59
N GLY A 19 -5.30 -7.10 -14.55
CA GLY A 19 -5.11 -8.55 -14.46
C GLY A 19 -6.32 -9.36 -13.93
N ASP A 20 -6.10 -10.66 -13.80
CA ASP A 20 -7.09 -11.67 -13.38
C ASP A 20 -6.84 -12.21 -11.97
N GLY A 21 -5.74 -11.78 -11.34
CA GLY A 21 -5.33 -12.22 -10.00
C GLY A 21 -4.42 -13.44 -10.01
N VAL A 22 -3.99 -13.90 -11.19
CA VAL A 22 -2.91 -14.86 -11.35
C VAL A 22 -1.65 -14.06 -11.71
N GLU A 23 -0.78 -13.83 -10.72
CA GLU A 23 0.45 -13.08 -10.93
C GLU A 23 1.41 -13.86 -11.84
N GLY A 24 1.60 -13.34 -13.06
CA GLY A 24 2.54 -13.90 -14.03
C GLY A 24 3.70 -12.97 -14.38
N SER A 25 3.63 -11.68 -14.00
CA SER A 25 4.65 -10.69 -14.36
C SER A 25 4.65 -9.49 -13.41
N PRO A 26 5.22 -9.61 -12.20
CA PRO A 26 5.26 -8.52 -11.22
C PRO A 26 5.93 -7.24 -11.75
N ALA A 27 6.83 -7.35 -12.74
CA ALA A 27 7.45 -6.21 -13.38
C ALA A 27 6.45 -5.34 -14.17
N LYS A 28 5.42 -5.93 -14.79
CA LYS A 28 4.37 -5.18 -15.50
C LYS A 28 3.47 -4.45 -14.52
N ASP A 29 3.11 -5.11 -13.42
CA ASP A 29 2.29 -4.49 -12.37
C ASP A 29 3.05 -3.33 -11.72
N PHE A 30 4.34 -3.52 -11.45
CA PHE A 30 5.20 -2.46 -10.93
C PHE A 30 5.28 -1.28 -11.91
N ALA A 31 5.53 -1.55 -13.19
CA ALA A 31 5.58 -0.53 -14.24
C ALA A 31 4.25 0.22 -14.39
N LEU A 32 3.10 -0.44 -14.18
CA LEU A 32 1.80 0.21 -14.18
C LEU A 32 1.64 1.16 -12.98
N LEU A 33 2.01 0.71 -11.78
CA LEU A 33 1.87 1.51 -10.55
C LEU A 33 2.72 2.79 -10.60
N THR A 34 3.92 2.75 -11.21
CA THR A 34 4.77 3.95 -11.35
C THR A 34 4.22 4.99 -12.33
N GLN A 35 3.15 4.69 -13.07
CA GLN A 35 2.48 5.66 -13.96
C GLN A 35 1.29 6.37 -13.30
N CYS A 36 0.95 6.04 -12.05
CA CYS A 36 -0.17 6.67 -11.36
C CYS A 36 0.20 8.04 -10.78
N ASN A 37 -0.73 8.99 -10.80
CA ASN A 37 -0.54 10.30 -10.13
C ASN A 37 -0.74 10.23 -8.60
N HIS A 38 -1.47 9.21 -8.14
CA HIS A 38 -1.72 8.97 -6.72
C HIS A 38 -1.48 7.48 -6.42
N THR A 39 -0.82 7.18 -5.30
CA THR A 39 -0.60 5.82 -4.82
C THR A 39 -1.30 5.61 -3.50
N VAL A 40 -2.13 4.57 -3.41
CA VAL A 40 -2.65 4.06 -2.13
C VAL A 40 -2.04 2.69 -1.92
N MET A 41 -1.30 2.52 -0.83
CA MET A 41 -0.61 1.26 -0.55
C MET A 41 -0.78 0.81 0.90
N THR A 42 -0.64 -0.49 1.11
CA THR A 42 -0.48 -1.09 2.43
C THR A 42 1.01 -1.13 2.78
N ILE A 43 1.50 -2.24 3.35
CA ILE A 43 2.87 -2.39 3.81
C ILE A 43 3.62 -3.28 2.83
N GLY A 44 4.80 -2.86 2.41
CA GLY A 44 5.71 -3.70 1.63
C GLY A 44 6.63 -2.91 0.72
N THR A 45 7.79 -3.49 0.43
CA THR A 45 8.81 -2.87 -0.44
C THR A 45 8.29 -2.58 -1.84
N PHE A 46 7.40 -3.43 -2.37
CA PHE A 46 6.83 -3.26 -3.71
C PHE A 46 6.03 -1.96 -3.82
N GLY A 47 5.11 -1.71 -2.89
CA GLY A 47 4.33 -0.47 -2.85
C GLY A 47 5.20 0.76 -2.59
N ILE A 48 6.14 0.67 -1.65
CA ILE A 48 7.04 1.77 -1.28
C ILE A 48 7.84 2.26 -2.50
N TRP A 49 8.48 1.35 -3.24
CA TRP A 49 9.25 1.73 -4.42
C TRP A 49 8.37 2.18 -5.58
N ALA A 50 7.19 1.59 -5.76
CA ALA A 50 6.25 2.05 -6.78
C ALA A 50 5.79 3.49 -6.51
N ALA A 51 5.40 3.80 -5.27
CA ALA A 51 5.01 5.14 -4.83
C ALA A 51 6.14 6.16 -5.00
N TYR A 52 7.35 5.78 -4.57
CA TYR A 52 8.53 6.63 -4.69
C TYR A 52 8.82 7.00 -6.15
N LEU A 53 8.75 6.01 -7.07
CA LEU A 53 9.02 6.22 -8.49
C LEU A 53 7.86 6.88 -9.23
N ALA A 54 6.62 6.70 -8.77
CA ALA A 54 5.46 7.43 -9.28
C ALA A 54 5.59 8.94 -9.04
N GLY A 55 6.23 9.34 -7.94
CA GLY A 55 6.47 10.76 -7.61
C GLY A 55 5.21 11.58 -7.38
N GLY A 56 4.07 10.90 -7.17
CA GLY A 56 2.76 11.49 -6.95
C GLY A 56 2.35 11.55 -5.48
N GLU A 57 1.09 11.93 -5.21
CA GLU A 57 0.57 11.90 -3.85
C GLU A 57 0.48 10.44 -3.36
N THR A 58 0.88 10.19 -2.12
CA THR A 58 0.93 8.83 -1.59
C THR A 58 0.24 8.74 -0.25
N VAL A 59 -0.65 7.75 -0.13
CA VAL A 59 -1.31 7.35 1.11
C VAL A 59 -0.82 5.96 1.49
N TYR A 60 -0.43 5.77 2.75
CA TYR A 60 0.08 4.50 3.25
C TYR A 60 -0.50 4.12 4.62
N LEU A 61 -0.47 2.83 4.96
CA LEU A 61 -0.82 2.36 6.29
C LEU A 61 0.31 2.69 7.27
N ALA A 62 0.04 3.53 8.26
CA ALA A 62 0.96 3.96 9.30
C ALA A 62 0.68 3.25 10.64
N ASN A 63 1.64 3.30 11.57
CA ASN A 63 1.49 2.81 12.94
C ASN A 63 0.97 1.36 13.05
N TYR A 64 1.35 0.50 12.11
CA TYR A 64 0.90 -0.90 12.04
C TYR A 64 1.75 -1.86 12.91
N THR A 65 2.66 -1.33 13.71
CA THR A 65 3.58 -2.09 14.57
C THR A 65 3.30 -1.80 16.03
N LEU A 66 3.19 -2.84 16.86
CA LEU A 66 3.11 -2.68 18.31
C LEU A 66 4.35 -1.93 18.86
N PRO A 67 4.21 -1.12 19.93
CA PRO A 67 5.29 -0.29 20.45
C PRO A 67 6.57 -1.04 20.85
N ASP A 68 6.46 -2.30 21.24
CA ASP A 68 7.55 -3.18 21.70
C ASP A 68 8.03 -4.17 20.62
N SER A 69 7.51 -4.06 19.39
CA SER A 69 7.85 -4.97 18.31
C SER A 69 9.36 -4.95 18.02
N PRO A 70 10.05 -6.11 18.00
CA PRO A 70 11.45 -6.21 17.60
C PRO A 70 11.70 -5.66 16.19
N PHE A 71 10.68 -5.63 15.33
CA PHE A 71 10.76 -5.08 13.99
C PHE A 71 11.18 -3.61 13.99
N LEU A 72 10.79 -2.83 15.01
CA LEU A 72 11.16 -1.41 15.16
C LEU A 72 12.66 -1.19 15.43
N LYS A 73 13.43 -2.25 15.75
CA LYS A 73 14.90 -2.16 15.85
C LYS A 73 15.56 -2.08 14.47
N LEU A 74 14.90 -2.60 13.44
CA LEU A 74 15.41 -2.65 12.06
C LEU A 74 14.70 -1.62 11.18
N PHE A 75 13.37 -1.62 11.23
CA PHE A 75 12.54 -0.78 10.40
C PHE A 75 12.34 0.60 11.04
N LYS A 76 12.74 1.62 10.30
CA LYS A 76 12.53 3.03 10.67
C LYS A 76 11.55 3.63 9.66
N PRO A 77 10.29 3.90 10.05
CA PRO A 77 9.30 4.48 9.15
C PRO A 77 9.80 5.75 8.44
N GLU A 78 10.57 6.58 9.14
CA GLU A 78 11.11 7.85 8.64
C GLU A 78 12.18 7.66 7.55
N ALA A 79 12.76 6.46 7.45
CA ALA A 79 13.68 6.09 6.37
C ALA A 79 12.98 5.40 5.19
N ALA A 80 11.74 4.94 5.39
CA ALA A 80 10.98 4.18 4.41
C ALA A 80 9.91 5.03 3.69
N PHE A 81 9.36 6.02 4.37
CA PHE A 81 8.26 6.87 3.89
C PHE A 81 8.71 8.32 3.80
N LEU A 82 8.33 9.00 2.72
CA LEU A 82 8.67 10.41 2.53
C LEU A 82 7.86 11.31 3.46
N PRO A 83 8.43 12.44 3.96
CA PRO A 83 7.74 13.33 4.90
C PRO A 83 6.41 13.89 4.38
N GLU A 84 6.28 14.07 3.07
CA GLU A 84 5.08 14.57 2.39
C GLU A 84 3.99 13.51 2.19
N TRP A 85 4.27 12.23 2.46
CA TRP A 85 3.28 11.16 2.32
C TRP A 85 2.27 11.16 3.48
N VAL A 86 1.04 10.78 3.18
CA VAL A 86 -0.07 10.79 4.13
C VAL A 86 -0.24 9.41 4.77
N GLY A 87 0.08 9.30 6.05
CA GLY A 87 -0.11 8.07 6.82
C GLY A 87 -1.52 7.94 7.40
N ILE A 88 -2.16 6.79 7.21
CA ILE A 88 -3.41 6.40 7.89
C ILE A 88 -3.06 5.41 9.00
N ALA A 89 -3.27 5.77 10.27
CA ALA A 89 -2.94 4.91 11.39
C ALA A 89 -3.78 3.62 11.41
N ALA A 90 -3.12 2.48 11.59
CA ALA A 90 -3.77 1.19 11.81
C ALA A 90 -4.48 1.15 13.18
N ASP A 91 -5.63 0.48 13.25
CA ASP A 91 -6.26 0.15 14.52
C ASP A 91 -5.64 -1.12 15.12
N LEU A 92 -4.79 -0.94 16.12
CA LEU A 92 -4.15 -2.04 16.86
C LEU A 92 -4.94 -2.47 18.10
N SER A 93 -6.07 -1.83 18.41
CA SER A 93 -6.88 -2.16 19.58
C SER A 93 -7.30 -3.64 19.67
N PRO A 94 -7.55 -4.39 18.57
CA PRO A 94 -7.87 -5.81 18.65
C PRO A 94 -6.73 -6.68 19.18
N LEU A 95 -5.47 -6.22 19.02
CA LEU A 95 -4.27 -6.96 19.44
C LEU A 95 -3.87 -6.67 20.89
N LEU A 96 -4.41 -5.61 21.48
CA LEU A 96 -4.10 -5.17 22.85
C LEU A 96 -5.07 -5.73 23.89
N LYS A 97 -6.02 -6.59 23.48
CA LYS A 97 -6.94 -7.25 24.40
C LYS A 97 -6.19 -8.37 25.14
N PRO A 98 -6.37 -8.48 26.47
CA PRO A 98 -5.74 -9.52 27.28
C PRO A 98 -6.25 -10.92 26.94
#